data_AF-A0A4R4X0E9-F1
#
_entry.id   AF-A0A4R4X0E9-F1
#
_cell.length_a   1.000
_cell.length_b   1.000
_cell.length_c   1.000
_cell.angle_alpha   90.00
_cell.angle_beta   90.00
_cell.angle_gamma   90.00
#
_symmetry.space_group_name_H-M   'P 1'
#
loop_
_entity.id
_entity.type
_entity.pdbx_description
1 polymer ?
#
loop_
_entity_poly.entity_id
_entity_poly.type
_entity_poly.pdbx_seq_one_letter_code
_entity_poly.pdbx_strand_id
1 'polypeptide(L)'
;MVKGKIVAVALIGASVLAGCAAENDPSRAQPGDCLEAVGEGKKTTDFRIVGCGAPEAAYRVAMRLKRGQRSCGSTTYGYARSGYVKGRGGWHLCLTLNAEVGDCFHQEVGFPTGKAAKVACGPSATYRIVKRVDGSADKELCGEDAAYPVRNDLARPIYLVYPDPPLTICTDRV
;
A
#
# COMPACT_ATOMS: atom_id res chain seq x y z
N MET A 1 41.59 -21.33 26.97
CA MET A 1 40.92 -20.01 27.05
C MET A 1 40.18 -19.77 25.74
N VAL A 2 38.91 -20.15 25.68
CA VAL A 2 38.09 -20.09 24.46
C VAL A 2 37.52 -18.69 24.32
N LYS A 3 37.97 -17.94 23.31
CA LYS A 3 37.47 -16.59 22.97
C LYS A 3 36.09 -16.74 22.28
N GLY A 4 35.02 -16.58 23.04
CA GLY A 4 33.65 -16.57 22.52
C GLY A 4 33.40 -15.35 21.62
N LYS A 5 32.91 -15.59 20.40
CA LYS A 5 32.41 -14.56 19.49
C LYS A 5 30.98 -14.21 19.90
N ILE A 6 30.78 -12.97 20.35
CA ILE A 6 29.45 -12.41 20.62
C ILE A 6 28.76 -12.26 19.26
N VAL A 7 27.74 -13.08 19.00
CA VAL A 7 26.83 -12.92 17.86
C VAL A 7 25.91 -11.76 18.21
N ALA A 8 26.11 -10.62 17.55
CA ALA A 8 25.21 -9.49 17.63
C ALA A 8 23.86 -9.87 17.01
N VAL A 9 22.88 -10.16 17.86
CA VAL A 9 21.48 -10.26 17.45
C VAL A 9 21.04 -8.86 17.04
N ALA A 10 20.77 -8.67 15.74
CA ALA A 10 20.20 -7.45 15.20
C ALA A 10 18.78 -7.29 15.76
N LEU A 11 18.64 -6.44 16.77
CA LEU A 11 17.35 -5.93 17.21
C LEU A 11 16.78 -5.07 16.08
N ILE A 12 15.76 -5.58 15.39
CA ILE A 12 14.93 -4.80 14.47
C ILE A 12 14.26 -3.74 15.33
N GLY A 13 14.73 -2.50 15.19
CA GLY A 13 14.26 -1.36 15.95
C GLY A 13 12.77 -1.14 15.74
N ALA A 14 12.00 -1.31 16.81
CA ALA A 14 10.66 -0.76 16.92
C ALA A 14 10.80 0.76 17.02
N SER A 15 10.65 1.47 15.90
CA SER A 15 10.59 2.93 15.86
C SER A 15 9.22 3.40 16.38
N VAL A 16 9.13 3.54 17.70
CA VAL A 16 8.18 4.44 18.34
C VAL A 16 8.60 5.88 18.02
N LEU A 17 7.85 6.60 17.19
CA LEU A 17 8.01 8.04 17.04
C LEU A 17 6.65 8.74 16.93
N ALA A 18 6.30 9.42 18.01
CA ALA A 18 5.50 10.64 17.93
C ALA A 18 6.32 11.67 17.14
N GLY A 19 5.97 11.90 15.88
CA GLY A 19 6.73 12.74 14.94
C GLY A 19 6.08 14.09 14.68
N CYS A 20 6.92 15.12 14.55
CA CYS A 20 6.55 16.47 14.14
C CYS A 20 5.79 16.44 12.81
N ALA A 21 4.72 17.24 12.66
CA ALA A 21 3.85 17.21 11.46
C ALA A 21 4.60 17.39 10.11
N ALA A 22 5.78 18.00 10.12
CA ALA A 22 6.62 18.18 8.92
C ALA A 22 7.40 16.92 8.48
N GLU A 23 7.55 15.92 9.35
CA GLU A 23 8.25 14.66 9.03
C GLU A 23 7.33 13.66 8.35
N ASN A 24 6.03 13.73 8.66
CA ASN A 24 5.03 12.81 8.13
C ASN A 24 4.37 13.31 6.83
N ASP A 25 4.89 14.38 6.23
CA ASP A 25 4.34 14.98 5.01
C ASP A 25 4.60 14.08 3.78
N PRO A 26 3.57 13.68 3.03
CA PRO A 26 3.70 12.76 1.90
C PRO A 26 4.54 13.32 0.75
N SER A 27 4.81 14.63 0.68
CA SER A 27 5.73 15.22 -0.30
C SER A 27 7.17 14.70 -0.18
N ARG A 28 7.53 14.21 1.01
CA ARG A 28 8.85 13.65 1.33
C ARG A 28 8.92 12.14 1.13
N ALA A 29 7.78 11.46 0.95
CA ALA A 29 7.71 10.02 0.88
C ALA A 29 8.55 9.46 -0.27
N GLN A 30 9.26 8.38 0.02
CA GLN A 30 10.14 7.64 -0.88
C GLN A 30 9.56 6.25 -1.16
N PRO A 31 10.01 5.58 -2.24
CA PRO A 31 9.71 4.17 -2.47
C PRO A 31 10.00 3.32 -1.23
N GLY A 32 9.02 2.54 -0.81
CA GLY A 32 9.08 1.70 0.39
C GLY A 32 8.43 2.29 1.64
N ASP A 33 8.20 3.61 1.70
CA ASP A 33 7.49 4.24 2.81
C ASP A 33 6.03 3.78 2.85
N CYS A 34 5.46 3.75 4.05
CA CYS A 34 4.07 3.40 4.25
C CYS A 34 3.23 4.62 4.60
N LEU A 35 2.00 4.63 4.11
CA LEU A 35 1.09 5.75 4.24
C LEU A 35 -0.23 5.28 4.85
N GLU A 36 -0.81 6.17 5.64
CA GLU A 36 -2.21 6.13 6.01
C GLU A 36 -2.99 7.13 5.15
N ALA A 37 -4.18 6.72 4.71
CA ALA A 37 -5.17 7.61 4.12
C ALA A 37 -5.91 8.41 5.19
N VAL A 38 -5.74 9.73 5.20
CA VAL A 38 -6.41 10.65 6.13
C VAL A 38 -7.56 11.38 5.45
N GLY A 39 -8.49 11.92 6.24
CA GLY A 39 -9.67 12.63 5.76
C GLY A 39 -10.94 11.77 5.71
N GLU A 40 -12.06 12.48 5.57
CA GLU A 40 -13.42 11.92 5.55
C GLU A 40 -13.85 11.56 4.11
N GLY A 41 -14.62 10.48 3.97
CA GLY A 41 -15.19 10.05 2.70
C GLY A 41 -14.53 8.83 2.06
N LYS A 42 -15.07 8.41 0.90
CA LYS A 42 -14.75 7.12 0.26
C LYS A 42 -13.52 7.14 -0.65
N LYS A 43 -13.06 8.33 -1.05
CA LYS A 43 -11.89 8.54 -1.90
C LYS A 43 -10.78 9.18 -1.09
N THR A 44 -9.56 8.72 -1.26
CA THR A 44 -8.42 9.31 -0.55
C THR A 44 -7.90 10.54 -1.29
N THR A 45 -7.92 11.70 -0.63
CA THR A 45 -7.28 12.93 -1.12
C THR A 45 -5.98 13.23 -0.39
N ASP A 46 -5.87 12.79 0.86
CA ASP A 46 -4.79 13.16 1.76
C ASP A 46 -4.16 11.93 2.41
N PHE A 47 -2.85 12.00 2.61
CA PHE A 47 -2.05 10.91 3.18
C PHE A 47 -1.07 11.45 4.21
N ARG A 48 -0.68 10.61 5.17
CA ARG A 48 0.45 10.86 6.06
C ARG A 48 1.41 9.67 6.04
N ILE A 49 2.71 9.93 6.13
CA ILE A 49 3.71 8.88 6.31
C ILE A 49 3.56 8.30 7.72
N VAL A 50 3.56 6.98 7.82
CA VAL A 50 3.47 6.21 9.06
C VAL A 50 4.43 5.03 9.01
N GLY A 51 4.72 4.42 10.17
CA GLY A 51 5.49 3.18 10.20
C GLY A 51 4.75 2.05 9.49
N CYS A 52 5.43 1.24 8.68
CA CYS A 52 4.80 0.15 7.93
C CYS A 52 4.14 -0.94 8.78
N GLY A 53 4.56 -1.09 10.04
CA GLY A 53 3.94 -2.00 11.01
C GLY A 53 2.75 -1.37 11.78
N ALA A 54 2.44 -0.09 11.56
CA ALA A 54 1.31 0.56 12.21
C ALA A 54 0.00 -0.01 11.66
N PRO A 55 -1.04 -0.19 12.50
CA PRO A 55 -2.31 -0.76 12.06
C PRO A 55 -2.99 0.11 11.00
N GLU A 56 -2.80 1.42 11.03
CA GLU A 56 -3.32 2.38 10.04
C GLU A 56 -2.57 2.38 8.68
N ALA A 57 -1.42 1.72 8.59
CA ALA A 57 -0.56 1.74 7.40
C ALA A 57 -1.13 0.83 6.28
N ALA A 58 -2.15 1.31 5.58
CA ALA A 58 -2.82 0.54 4.52
C ALA A 58 -2.11 0.59 3.15
N TYR A 59 -1.25 1.58 2.93
CA TYR A 59 -0.60 1.82 1.63
C TYR A 59 0.91 1.78 1.74
N ARG A 60 1.58 1.40 0.66
CA ARG A 60 3.03 1.46 0.50
C ARG A 60 3.38 2.18 -0.79
N VAL A 61 4.39 3.06 -0.75
CA VAL A 61 4.87 3.77 -1.93
C VAL A 61 5.66 2.81 -2.80
N ALA A 62 5.16 2.52 -4.00
CA ALA A 62 5.85 1.72 -4.99
C ALA A 62 6.93 2.55 -5.69
N MET A 63 6.54 3.74 -6.16
CA MET A 63 7.43 4.64 -6.88
C MET A 63 6.97 6.09 -6.77
N ARG A 64 7.91 7.00 -7.03
CA ARG A 64 7.66 8.44 -7.18
C ARG A 64 7.84 8.82 -8.64
N LEU A 65 6.81 9.41 -9.24
CA LEU A 65 6.89 9.84 -10.62
C LEU A 65 7.83 11.03 -10.76
N LYS A 66 8.73 10.95 -11.73
CA LYS A 66 9.60 12.05 -12.12
C LYS A 66 8.81 13.11 -12.89
N ARG A 67 9.34 14.33 -12.93
CA ARG A 67 8.75 15.43 -13.71
C ARG A 67 8.56 14.99 -15.17
N GLY A 68 7.32 15.08 -15.65
CA GLY A 68 6.94 14.68 -17.01
C GLY A 68 6.28 13.29 -17.13
N GLN A 69 6.44 12.42 -16.13
CA GLN A 69 5.69 11.16 -16.07
C GLN A 69 4.25 11.44 -15.63
N ARG A 70 3.28 10.80 -16.32
CA ARG A 70 1.83 11.04 -16.12
C ARG A 70 1.08 9.87 -15.49
N SER A 71 1.70 8.68 -15.41
CA SER A 71 1.04 7.44 -15.01
C SER A 71 2.02 6.49 -14.31
N CYS A 72 1.49 5.62 -13.46
CA CYS A 72 2.21 4.54 -12.76
C CYS A 72 2.43 3.28 -13.62
N GLY A 73 2.08 3.31 -14.91
CA GLY A 73 2.27 2.18 -15.83
C GLY A 73 1.26 1.04 -15.66
N SER A 74 0.46 1.03 -14.60
CA SER A 74 -0.68 0.13 -14.40
C SER A 74 -1.86 0.86 -13.76
N THR A 75 -3.07 0.42 -14.09
CA THR A 75 -4.34 0.86 -13.51
C THR A 75 -4.63 0.21 -12.16
N THR A 76 -3.76 -0.65 -11.66
CA THR A 76 -3.86 -1.25 -10.32
C THR A 76 -3.25 -0.36 -9.24
N TYR A 77 -2.35 0.59 -9.56
CA TYR A 77 -1.76 1.46 -8.54
C TYR A 77 -2.74 2.49 -7.99
N GLY A 78 -2.69 2.68 -6.67
CA GLY A 78 -3.21 3.87 -6.00
C GLY A 78 -2.41 5.11 -6.37
N TYR A 79 -3.03 6.28 -6.25
CA TYR A 79 -2.38 7.55 -6.52
C TYR A 79 -2.47 8.47 -5.30
N ALA A 80 -1.33 9.01 -4.89
CA ALA A 80 -1.26 10.18 -4.04
C ALA A 80 -0.58 11.31 -4.81
N ARG A 81 -1.15 12.52 -4.78
CA ARG A 81 -0.58 13.67 -5.47
C ARG A 81 -0.89 14.96 -4.73
N SER A 82 0.04 15.90 -4.74
CA SER A 82 -0.33 17.28 -4.42
C SER A 82 -1.03 17.93 -5.60
N GLY A 83 -2.03 18.78 -5.33
CA GLY A 83 -2.55 19.69 -6.34
C GLY A 83 -1.42 20.55 -6.89
N TYR A 84 -1.46 20.89 -8.19
CA TYR A 84 -0.54 21.86 -8.77
C TYR A 84 -0.81 23.24 -8.14
N VAL A 85 -0.06 23.59 -7.09
CA VAL A 85 -0.03 24.96 -6.57
C VAL A 85 1.07 25.71 -7.32
N LYS A 86 0.73 26.80 -8.01
CA LYS A 86 1.71 27.65 -8.72
C LYS A 86 2.92 27.93 -7.81
N GLY A 87 4.11 27.51 -8.24
CA GLY A 87 5.38 27.77 -7.55
C GLY A 87 5.89 26.65 -6.62
N ARG A 88 5.07 25.67 -6.22
CA ARG A 88 5.56 24.42 -5.61
C ARG A 88 5.43 23.30 -6.63
N GLY A 89 6.55 22.64 -6.96
CA GLY A 89 6.51 21.46 -7.82
C GLY A 89 5.51 20.43 -7.26
N GLY A 90 4.61 19.93 -8.10
CA GLY A 90 3.70 18.86 -7.72
C GLY A 90 4.49 17.56 -7.53
N TRP A 91 4.07 16.74 -6.58
CA TRP A 91 4.59 15.38 -6.41
C TRP A 91 3.47 14.39 -6.72
N HIS A 92 3.87 13.22 -7.23
CA HIS A 92 2.97 12.14 -7.59
C HIS A 92 3.60 10.81 -7.16
N LEU A 93 2.86 10.03 -6.38
CA LEU A 93 3.24 8.73 -5.86
C LEU A 93 2.31 7.67 -6.41
N CYS A 94 2.90 6.52 -6.74
CA CYS A 94 2.21 5.30 -7.09
C CYS A 94 2.20 4.40 -5.87
N LEU A 95 1.02 3.94 -5.47
CA LEU A 95 0.83 3.21 -4.23
C LEU A 95 0.41 1.77 -4.50
N THR A 96 0.99 0.83 -3.77
CA THR A 96 0.46 -0.51 -3.60
C THR A 96 -0.26 -0.61 -2.26
N LEU A 97 -1.00 -1.70 -2.02
CA LEU A 97 -1.39 -2.04 -0.65
C LEU A 97 -0.14 -2.44 0.16
N ASN A 98 -0.09 -1.99 1.40
CA ASN A 98 0.85 -2.50 2.40
C ASN A 98 0.29 -3.80 2.99
N ALA A 99 0.21 -4.84 2.18
CA ALA A 99 -0.52 -6.07 2.49
C ALA A 99 0.43 -7.24 2.76
N GLU A 100 0.21 -7.94 3.85
CA GLU A 100 0.82 -9.25 4.15
C GLU A 100 -0.22 -10.38 4.05
N VAL A 101 0.24 -11.61 3.86
CA VAL A 101 -0.66 -12.77 3.83
C VAL A 101 -1.39 -12.89 5.16
N GLY A 102 -2.72 -12.98 5.10
CA GLY A 102 -3.59 -13.04 6.26
C GLY A 102 -4.21 -11.70 6.65
N ASP A 103 -3.67 -10.56 6.18
CA ASP A 103 -4.23 -9.24 6.42
C ASP A 103 -5.64 -9.11 5.82
N CYS A 104 -6.51 -8.37 6.51
CA CYS A 104 -7.84 -8.05 6.02
C CYS A 104 -7.97 -6.54 5.80
N PHE A 105 -8.62 -6.19 4.70
CA PHE A 105 -8.83 -4.80 4.32
C PHE A 105 -10.32 -4.51 4.17
N HIS A 106 -10.71 -3.32 4.63
CA HIS A 106 -11.99 -2.72 4.32
C HIS A 106 -11.80 -1.72 3.18
N GLN A 107 -12.66 -1.82 2.18
CA GLN A 107 -12.75 -0.89 1.05
C GLN A 107 -14.21 -0.72 0.63
N GLU A 108 -14.72 0.50 0.77
CA GLU A 108 -16.08 0.82 0.28
C GLU A 108 -16.15 0.94 -1.25
N VAL A 109 -15.04 1.31 -1.87
CA VAL A 109 -14.86 1.36 -3.32
C VAL A 109 -13.57 0.61 -3.61
N GLY A 110 -13.57 -0.37 -4.53
CA GLY A 110 -12.40 -1.20 -4.78
C GLY A 110 -11.12 -0.41 -5.11
N PHE A 111 -9.96 -0.99 -4.76
CA PHE A 111 -8.65 -0.47 -5.12
C PHE A 111 -8.50 -0.35 -6.66
N PRO A 112 -7.78 0.64 -7.19
CA PRO A 112 -7.09 1.73 -6.50
C PRO A 112 -7.95 2.96 -6.20
N THR A 113 -9.26 2.89 -6.44
CA THR A 113 -10.12 4.09 -6.43
C THR A 113 -10.58 4.49 -5.03
N GLY A 114 -10.84 3.52 -4.15
CA GLY A 114 -11.31 3.78 -2.80
C GLY A 114 -10.25 3.83 -1.74
N LYS A 115 -10.67 4.40 -0.60
CA LYS A 115 -9.91 4.36 0.66
C LYS A 115 -9.84 2.93 1.16
N ALA A 116 -8.61 2.48 1.43
CA ALA A 116 -8.28 1.20 2.03
C ALA A 116 -7.95 1.41 3.50
N ALA A 117 -8.48 0.56 4.36
CA ALA A 117 -8.10 0.48 5.76
C ALA A 117 -7.79 -0.97 6.11
N LYS A 118 -6.70 -1.22 6.84
CA LYS A 118 -6.53 -2.53 7.48
C LYS A 118 -7.54 -2.65 8.60
N VAL A 119 -8.17 -3.82 8.70
CA VAL A 119 -9.18 -4.12 9.73
C VAL A 119 -8.96 -5.54 10.24
N ALA A 120 -9.54 -5.85 11.39
CA ALA A 120 -9.65 -7.24 11.81
C ALA A 120 -10.48 -8.03 10.77
N CYS A 121 -10.07 -9.27 10.50
CA CYS A 121 -10.85 -10.16 9.66
C CYS A 121 -12.19 -10.45 10.33
N GLY A 122 -13.28 -10.23 9.61
CA GLY A 122 -14.65 -10.38 10.10
C GLY A 122 -15.64 -9.61 9.22
N PRO A 123 -16.86 -9.35 9.70
CA PRO A 123 -17.94 -8.76 8.90
C PRO A 123 -17.64 -7.36 8.34
N SER A 124 -16.69 -6.64 8.93
CA SER A 124 -16.27 -5.32 8.46
C SER A 124 -15.23 -5.39 7.34
N ALA A 125 -14.58 -6.53 7.12
CA ALA A 125 -13.58 -6.69 6.08
C ALA A 125 -14.25 -6.97 4.73
N THR A 126 -13.67 -6.38 3.68
CA THR A 126 -14.12 -6.58 2.31
C THR A 126 -13.44 -7.80 1.68
N TYR A 127 -12.15 -7.97 1.97
CA TYR A 127 -11.36 -9.09 1.46
C TYR A 127 -10.15 -9.35 2.35
N ARG A 128 -9.61 -10.57 2.24
CA ARG A 128 -8.41 -11.05 2.91
C ARG A 128 -7.31 -11.25 1.89
N ILE A 129 -6.07 -10.97 2.26
CA ILE A 129 -4.91 -11.31 1.45
C ILE A 129 -4.58 -12.78 1.64
N VAL A 130 -4.63 -13.56 0.56
CA VAL A 130 -4.34 -15.01 0.60
C VAL A 130 -3.01 -15.35 -0.07
N LYS A 131 -2.49 -14.48 -0.92
CA LYS A 131 -1.19 -14.66 -1.56
C LYS A 131 -0.53 -13.31 -1.82
N ARG A 132 0.78 -13.27 -1.58
CA ARG A 132 1.68 -12.17 -1.94
C ARG A 132 2.89 -12.77 -2.62
N VAL A 133 3.23 -12.28 -3.81
CA VAL A 133 4.40 -12.72 -4.57
C VAL A 133 5.19 -11.49 -5.01
N ASP A 134 6.23 -11.18 -4.25
CA ASP A 134 7.22 -10.16 -4.64
C ASP A 134 8.07 -10.68 -5.81
N GLY A 135 8.46 -9.79 -6.72
CA GLY A 135 9.26 -10.13 -7.90
C GLY A 135 8.48 -10.71 -9.08
N SER A 136 7.15 -10.85 -8.97
CA SER A 136 6.29 -11.32 -10.07
C SER A 136 5.08 -10.41 -10.28
N ALA A 137 4.78 -10.09 -11.53
CA ALA A 137 3.61 -9.33 -11.96
C ALA A 137 2.73 -10.20 -12.86
N ASP A 138 2.04 -11.16 -12.26
CA ASP A 138 1.30 -12.20 -12.98
C ASP A 138 -0.03 -12.52 -12.28
N LYS A 139 -1.14 -12.22 -12.97
CA LYS A 139 -2.49 -12.44 -12.46
C LYS A 139 -2.84 -13.93 -12.33
N GLU A 140 -2.21 -14.80 -13.12
CA GLU A 140 -2.53 -16.25 -13.15
C GLU A 140 -2.17 -16.91 -11.82
N LEU A 141 -1.28 -16.30 -11.04
CA LEU A 141 -0.96 -16.71 -9.67
C LEU A 141 -2.16 -16.63 -8.72
N CYS A 142 -3.21 -15.88 -9.05
CA CYS A 142 -4.39 -15.68 -8.19
C CYS A 142 -5.54 -16.66 -8.47
N GLY A 143 -5.42 -17.53 -9.47
CA GLY A 143 -6.51 -18.42 -9.88
C GLY A 143 -7.41 -17.79 -10.95
N GLU A 144 -8.18 -18.63 -11.65
CA GLU A 144 -9.01 -18.22 -12.79
C GLU A 144 -10.26 -17.42 -12.38
N ASP A 145 -10.70 -17.55 -11.13
CA ASP A 145 -11.87 -16.88 -10.56
C ASP A 145 -11.54 -15.47 -10.04
N ALA A 146 -10.25 -15.13 -9.91
CA ALA A 146 -9.81 -13.81 -9.50
C ALA A 146 -10.14 -12.77 -10.59
N ALA A 147 -10.97 -11.80 -10.22
CA ALA A 147 -11.38 -10.72 -11.09
C ALA A 147 -10.37 -9.56 -11.08
N TYR A 148 -10.35 -8.83 -12.19
CA TYR A 148 -9.72 -7.51 -12.19
C TYR A 148 -10.45 -6.60 -11.19
N PRO A 149 -9.75 -5.72 -10.45
CA PRO A 149 -10.36 -4.80 -9.51
C PRO A 149 -11.11 -3.67 -10.27
N VAL A 150 -12.27 -4.00 -10.86
CA VAL A 150 -13.18 -3.03 -11.44
C VAL A 150 -14.19 -2.60 -10.37
N ARG A 151 -14.60 -1.33 -10.43
CA ARG A 151 -15.45 -0.65 -9.45
C ARG A 151 -16.69 -1.50 -9.08
N ASN A 152 -16.79 -1.82 -7.79
CA ASN A 152 -17.96 -2.30 -7.05
C ASN A 152 -18.30 -3.80 -7.12
N ASP A 153 -17.56 -4.63 -7.85
CA ASP A 153 -17.70 -6.09 -7.76
C ASP A 153 -16.67 -6.67 -6.79
N LEU A 154 -16.92 -6.46 -5.49
CA LEU A 154 -16.13 -7.03 -4.40
C LEU A 154 -16.69 -8.39 -3.96
N ALA A 155 -17.61 -8.97 -4.74
CA ALA A 155 -18.23 -10.26 -4.45
C ALA A 155 -17.35 -11.45 -4.89
N ARG A 156 -16.20 -11.19 -5.50
CA ARG A 156 -15.25 -12.19 -5.99
C ARG A 156 -13.83 -11.89 -5.49
N PRO A 157 -12.96 -12.91 -5.41
CA PRO A 157 -11.51 -12.72 -5.30
C PRO A 157 -11.02 -11.69 -6.33
N ILE A 158 -10.07 -10.83 -5.95
CA ILE A 158 -9.44 -9.89 -6.86
C ILE A 158 -7.93 -10.12 -6.92
N TYR A 159 -7.34 -9.78 -8.05
CA TYR A 159 -5.89 -9.72 -8.20
C TYR A 159 -5.41 -8.26 -8.27
N LEU A 160 -4.30 -7.97 -7.59
CA LEU A 160 -3.59 -6.70 -7.70
C LEU A 160 -2.21 -7.00 -8.27
N VAL A 161 -2.02 -6.67 -9.55
CA VAL A 161 -0.76 -6.84 -10.26
C VAL A 161 -0.09 -5.49 -10.47
N TYR A 162 1.11 -5.37 -9.92
CA TYR A 162 1.96 -4.19 -10.00
C TYR A 162 3.20 -4.55 -10.83
N PRO A 163 3.40 -3.95 -12.02
CA PRO A 163 4.54 -4.28 -12.87
C PRO A 163 5.90 -3.79 -12.38
N ASP A 164 5.94 -2.71 -11.58
CA ASP A 164 7.19 -2.08 -11.14
C ASP A 164 7.07 -1.40 -9.75
N PRO A 165 7.77 -1.85 -8.70
CA PRO A 165 8.45 -3.14 -8.66
C PRO A 165 7.44 -4.29 -8.88
N PRO A 166 7.83 -5.39 -9.55
CA PRO A 166 6.95 -6.53 -9.77
C PRO A 166 6.39 -7.07 -8.45
N LEU A 167 5.06 -7.08 -8.32
CA LEU A 167 4.36 -7.59 -7.16
C LEU A 167 2.96 -8.06 -7.58
N THR A 168 2.59 -9.24 -7.11
CA THR A 168 1.24 -9.78 -7.25
C THR A 168 0.65 -10.02 -5.87
N ILE A 169 -0.56 -9.51 -5.66
CA ILE A 169 -1.35 -9.77 -4.46
C ILE A 169 -2.67 -10.39 -4.88
N CYS A 170 -3.02 -11.50 -4.26
CA CYS A 170 -4.29 -12.18 -4.48
C CYS A 170 -5.12 -12.09 -3.22
N THR A 171 -6.41 -11.83 -3.39
CA THR A 171 -7.35 -11.73 -2.27
C THR A 171 -8.35 -12.88 -2.30
N ASP A 172 -9.02 -13.10 -1.19
CA ASP A 172 -10.22 -13.91 -1.09
C ASP A 172 -11.27 -13.15 -0.26
N ARG A 173 -12.49 -13.66 -0.23
CA ARG A 173 -13.57 -13.12 0.61
C ARG A 173 -13.29 -13.40 2.08
N VAL A 174 -13.88 -12.59 2.95
CA VAL A 174 -13.80 -12.71 4.41
C VAL A 174 -15.12 -13.21 4.96
#